data_AF-A0A5C6BXV5-F1
#
_entry.id   AF-A0A5C6BXV5-F1
#
_cell.length_a   1.000
_cell.length_b   1.000
_cell.length_c   1.000
_cell.angle_alpha   90.00
_cell.angle_beta   90.00
_cell.angle_gamma   90.00
#
_symmetry.space_group_name_H-M   'P 1'
#
loop_
_entity.id
_entity.type
_entity.pdbx_description
1 polymer ?
#
loop_
_entity_poly.entity_id
_entity_poly.type
_entity_poly.pdbx_seq_one_letter_code
_entity_poly.pdbx_strand_id
1 'polypeptide(L)'
;MARMCRAEVFDPAEVAVAHVFSRTVRRCFLMGDDPISGKNFDHRKRWIEQYLQQFAASFGIDLLCFSLLSNHFHLILRSRPDVVATWDDKEVARRWLREPGDIALFRC
;
A
#
# COMPACT_ATOMS: atom_id res chain seq x y z
N MET A 1 10.50 -9.88 20.85
CA MET A 1 9.03 -10.02 20.96
C MET A 1 8.44 -10.12 19.57
N ALA A 2 7.67 -11.17 19.29
CA ALA A 2 6.85 -11.20 18.09
C ALA A 2 5.77 -10.10 18.19
N ARG A 3 5.41 -9.49 17.07
CA ARG A 3 4.26 -8.57 17.05
C ARG A 3 2.99 -9.40 17.28
N MET A 4 2.01 -8.83 17.99
CA MET A 4 0.68 -9.43 18.13
C MET A 4 0.07 -9.69 16.75
N CYS A 5 -0.76 -10.73 16.65
CA CYS A 5 -1.47 -11.00 15.42
C CYS A 5 -2.38 -9.81 15.11
N ARG A 6 -2.45 -9.37 13.85
CA ARG A 6 -3.26 -8.20 13.47
C ARG A 6 -4.74 -8.34 13.86
N ALA A 7 -5.28 -9.56 13.76
CA ALA A 7 -6.64 -9.88 14.18
C ALA A 7 -6.89 -9.76 15.70
N GLU A 8 -5.83 -9.71 16.52
CA GLU A 8 -5.93 -9.45 17.96
C GLU A 8 -5.87 -7.94 18.28
N VAL A 9 -5.48 -7.11 17.31
CA VAL A 9 -5.31 -5.66 17.49
C VAL A 9 -6.52 -4.89 16.97
N PHE A 10 -7.19 -5.40 15.93
CA PHE A 10 -8.35 -4.76 15.32
C PHE A 10 -9.36 -5.80 14.85
N ASP A 11 -10.65 -5.52 15.10
CA ASP A 11 -11.76 -6.27 14.55
C ASP A 11 -11.93 -5.94 13.05
N PRO A 12 -11.87 -6.94 12.15
CA PRO A 12 -12.04 -6.70 10.72
C PRO A 12 -13.45 -6.19 10.34
N ALA A 13 -14.46 -6.37 11.19
CA ALA A 13 -15.81 -5.87 10.96
C ALA A 13 -15.97 -4.39 11.34
N GLU A 14 -14.99 -3.79 12.00
CA GLU A 14 -15.03 -2.38 12.43
C GLU A 14 -14.12 -1.48 11.59
N VAL A 15 -14.49 -0.20 11.52
CA VAL A 15 -13.65 0.84 10.91
C VAL A 15 -12.44 1.07 11.83
N ALA A 16 -11.25 0.82 11.30
CA ALA A 16 -9.99 1.01 12.01
C ALA A 16 -9.07 1.95 11.24
N VAL A 17 -8.37 2.82 11.95
CA VAL A 17 -7.32 3.67 11.39
C VAL A 17 -5.97 3.15 11.86
N ALA A 18 -5.08 2.86 10.92
CA ALA A 18 -3.78 2.28 11.19
C ALA A 18 -2.66 3.04 10.49
N HIS A 19 -1.56 3.23 11.22
CA HIS A 19 -0.27 3.59 10.65
C HIS A 19 0.43 2.33 10.17
N VAL A 20 0.61 2.23 8.85
CA VAL A 20 1.35 1.13 8.24
C VAL A 20 2.63 1.66 7.61
N PHE A 21 3.68 0.86 7.66
CA PHE A 21 4.94 1.19 7.02
C PHE A 21 5.62 -0.07 6.53
N SER A 22 6.38 0.08 5.46
CA SER A 22 7.28 -0.95 4.96
C SER A 22 8.60 -0.30 4.59
N ARG A 23 9.68 -1.03 4.84
CA ARG A 23 11.04 -0.60 4.52
C ARG A 23 11.74 -1.65 3.69
N THR A 24 12.55 -1.21 2.75
CA THR A 24 13.49 -2.09 2.07
C THR A 24 14.55 -2.57 3.06
N VAL A 25 15.05 -3.77 2.80
CA VAL A 25 16.14 -4.40 3.56
C VAL A 25 17.34 -4.62 2.64
N ARG A 26 18.47 -5.09 3.19
CA ARG A 26 19.68 -5.44 2.41
C ARG A 26 20.24 -4.28 1.57
N ARG A 27 20.13 -3.04 2.06
CA ARG A 27 20.58 -1.81 1.37
C ARG A 27 19.86 -1.52 0.04
N CYS A 28 18.73 -2.14 -0.24
CA CYS A 28 17.88 -1.75 -1.36
C CYS A 28 17.20 -0.40 -1.07
N PHE A 29 16.79 0.30 -2.12
CA PHE A 29 16.07 1.57 -2.04
C PHE A 29 14.89 1.57 -3.04
N LEU A 30 13.84 2.29 -2.67
CA LEU A 30 12.66 2.54 -3.49
C LEU A 30 12.96 3.61 -4.56
N MET A 31 13.65 4.68 -4.17
CA MET A 31 13.93 5.87 -4.98
C MET A 31 15.17 6.61 -4.45
N GLY A 32 15.54 7.73 -5.07
CA GLY A 32 16.72 8.52 -4.75
C GLY A 32 17.95 8.13 -5.57
N ASP A 33 19.08 8.74 -5.23
CA ASP A 33 20.36 8.49 -5.87
C ASP A 33 21.01 7.20 -5.34
N ASP A 34 21.39 6.32 -6.26
CA ASP A 34 22.20 5.15 -5.96
C ASP A 34 23.69 5.52 -5.95
N PRO A 35 24.39 5.47 -4.79
CA PRO A 35 25.80 5.82 -4.72
C PRO A 35 26.71 4.81 -5.44
N ILE A 36 26.24 3.60 -5.75
CA ILE A 36 27.04 2.56 -6.42
C ILE A 36 26.96 2.72 -7.94
N SER A 37 25.75 2.79 -8.49
CA SER A 37 25.58 2.94 -9.95
C SER A 37 25.58 4.39 -10.44
N GLY A 38 25.45 5.37 -9.54
CA GLY A 38 25.34 6.80 -9.86
C GLY A 38 24.00 7.20 -10.49
N LYS A 39 23.01 6.30 -10.50
CA LYS A 39 21.70 6.55 -11.13
C LYS A 39 20.70 7.12 -10.13
N ASN A 40 19.88 8.07 -10.58
CA ASN A 40 18.73 8.57 -9.82
C ASN A 40 17.45 7.79 -10.17
N PHE A 41 16.69 7.39 -9.15
CA PHE A 41 15.46 6.61 -9.27
C PHE A 41 14.20 7.34 -8.78
N ASP A 42 14.21 8.67 -8.69
CA ASP A 42 13.07 9.46 -8.20
C ASP A 42 11.84 9.39 -9.12
N HIS A 43 12.02 9.01 -10.39
CA HIS A 43 10.90 8.73 -11.30
C HIS A 43 9.92 7.68 -10.73
N ARG A 44 10.38 6.77 -9.88
CA ARG A 44 9.56 5.75 -9.22
C ARG A 44 8.59 6.34 -8.20
N LYS A 45 8.85 7.53 -7.66
CA LYS A 45 7.94 8.19 -6.72
C LYS A 45 6.55 8.37 -7.31
N ARG A 46 6.49 8.84 -8.57
CA ARG A 46 5.23 9.01 -9.29
C ARG A 46 4.49 7.68 -9.48
N TRP A 47 5.22 6.60 -9.75
CA TRP A 47 4.62 5.27 -9.88
C TRP A 47 4.02 4.82 -8.55
N ILE A 48 4.76 5.00 -7.44
CA ILE A 48 4.26 4.64 -6.11
C ILE A 48 2.98 5.45 -5.78
N GLU A 49 2.96 6.75 -6.03
CA GLU A 49 1.76 7.59 -5.83
C GLU A 49 0.57 7.10 -6.68
N GLN A 50 0.80 6.74 -7.95
CA GLN A 50 -0.22 6.19 -8.82
C GLN A 50 -0.76 4.84 -8.32
N TYR A 51 0.12 3.97 -7.81
CA TYR A 51 -0.31 2.71 -7.19
C TYR A 51 -1.11 2.94 -5.92
N LEU A 52 -0.69 3.86 -5.05
CA LEU A 52 -1.44 4.22 -3.84
C LEU A 52 -2.86 4.71 -4.17
N GLN A 53 -3.02 5.51 -5.23
CA GLN A 53 -4.32 5.96 -5.72
C GLN A 53 -5.16 4.80 -6.26
N GLN A 54 -4.57 3.90 -7.05
CA GLN A 54 -5.25 2.72 -7.59
C GLN A 54 -5.73 1.80 -6.46
N PHE A 55 -4.86 1.50 -5.50
CA PHE A 55 -5.19 0.67 -4.35
C PHE A 55 -6.32 1.28 -3.50
N ALA A 56 -6.32 2.59 -3.26
CA ALA A 56 -7.42 3.25 -2.57
C ALA A 56 -8.74 3.22 -3.38
N ALA A 57 -8.67 3.22 -4.72
CA ALA A 57 -9.86 3.14 -5.56
C ALA A 57 -10.43 1.71 -5.65
N SER A 58 -9.58 0.69 -5.59
CA SER A 58 -9.97 -0.71 -5.78
C SER A 58 -10.29 -1.41 -4.46
N PHE A 59 -9.54 -1.14 -3.39
CA PHE A 59 -9.76 -1.75 -2.08
C PHE A 59 -10.72 -0.93 -1.21
N GLY A 60 -11.35 -1.59 -0.24
CA GLY A 60 -12.21 -0.96 0.76
C GLY A 60 -11.43 -0.21 1.83
N ILE A 61 -10.55 0.71 1.41
CA ILE A 61 -9.68 1.50 2.29
C ILE A 61 -9.67 2.96 1.87
N ASP A 62 -9.50 3.85 2.83
CA ASP A 62 -9.16 5.25 2.56
C ASP A 62 -7.68 5.50 2.87
N LEU A 63 -6.96 6.10 1.92
CA LEU A 63 -5.60 6.60 2.13
C LEU A 63 -5.69 8.03 2.69
N LEU A 64 -5.53 8.20 3.99
CA LEU A 64 -5.69 9.49 4.66
C LEU A 64 -4.45 10.36 4.49
N CYS A 65 -3.27 9.78 4.69
CA CYS A 65 -1.98 10.45 4.57
C CYS A 65 -0.90 9.46 4.10
N PHE A 66 0.16 9.96 3.47
CA PHE A 66 1.35 9.17 3.16
C PHE A 66 2.64 9.99 3.22
N SER A 67 3.76 9.31 3.47
CA SER A 67 5.11 9.83 3.25
C SER A 67 5.96 8.78 2.54
N LEU A 68 6.68 9.21 1.50
CA LEU A 68 7.55 8.36 0.69
C LEU A 68 9.00 8.82 0.90
N LEU A 69 9.84 7.89 1.35
CA LEU A 69 11.26 8.09 1.55
C LEU A 69 12.06 7.14 0.63
N SER A 70 13.35 7.40 0.50
CA SER A 70 14.23 6.64 -0.40
C SER A 70 14.23 5.14 -0.12
N ASN A 71 14.04 4.70 1.12
CA ASN A 71 14.12 3.28 1.51
C ASN A 71 12.87 2.77 2.27
N HIS A 72 11.85 3.58 2.45
CA HIS A 72 10.61 3.17 3.12
C HIS A 72 9.46 4.13 2.82
N PHE A 73 8.25 3.70 3.16
CA PHE A 73 7.08 4.54 3.14
C PHE A 73 6.27 4.38 4.42
N HIS A 74 5.52 5.41 4.76
CA HIS A 74 4.50 5.38 5.82
C HIS A 74 3.15 5.78 5.23
N LEU A 75 2.10 5.05 5.57
CA LEU A 75 0.72 5.33 5.16
C LEU A 75 -0.17 5.38 6.40
N ILE A 76 -1.13 6.29 6.41
CA ILE A 76 -2.26 6.27 7.33
C ILE A 76 -3.45 5.76 6.53
N LEU A 77 -3.91 4.56 6.86
CA LEU A 77 -5.02 3.89 6.18
C LEU A 77 -6.21 3.77 7.12
N ARG A 78 -7.42 3.93 6.57
CA ARG A 78 -8.67 3.60 7.25
C ARG A 78 -9.33 2.41 6.55
N SER A 79 -9.60 1.31 7.26
CA SER A 79 -10.44 0.22 6.73
C SER A 79 -11.89 0.67 6.65
N ARG A 80 -12.62 0.22 5.62
CA ARG A 80 -14.03 0.56 5.40
C ARG A 80 -14.91 -0.68 5.21
N PRO A 81 -15.02 -1.57 6.22
CA PRO A 81 -15.92 -2.73 6.13
C PRO A 81 -17.38 -2.29 5.94
N ASP A 82 -17.76 -1.12 6.44
CA ASP A 82 -19.06 -0.48 6.24
C ASP A 82 -19.37 -0.20 4.77
N VAL A 83 -18.37 0.21 3.98
CA VAL A 83 -18.53 0.43 2.53
C VAL A 83 -18.50 -0.90 1.79
N VAL A 84 -17.58 -1.79 2.15
CA VAL A 84 -17.44 -3.10 1.51
C VAL A 84 -18.71 -3.93 1.65
N ALA A 85 -19.42 -3.82 2.79
CA ALA A 85 -20.71 -4.48 3.01
C ALA A 85 -21.80 -4.07 2.02
N THR A 86 -21.64 -2.95 1.31
CA THR A 86 -22.59 -2.50 0.28
C THR A 86 -22.29 -3.06 -1.13
N TRP A 87 -21.15 -3.73 -1.31
CA TRP A 87 -20.73 -4.25 -2.61
C TRP A 87 -21.37 -5.62 -2.87
N ASP A 88 -21.83 -5.81 -4.11
CA ASP A 88 -22.19 -7.13 -4.60
C ASP A 88 -20.96 -7.87 -5.16
N ASP A 89 -21.10 -9.18 -5.40
CA ASP A 89 -20.02 -10.01 -5.92
C ASP A 89 -19.47 -9.49 -7.27
N LYS A 90 -20.32 -8.85 -8.08
CA LYS A 90 -19.93 -8.28 -9.36
C LYS A 90 -19.04 -7.04 -9.19
N GLU A 91 -19.35 -6.19 -8.22
CA GLU A 91 -18.55 -5.02 -7.87
C GLU A 91 -17.21 -5.44 -7.26
N VAL A 92 -17.21 -6.44 -6.38
CA VAL A 92 -15.97 -7.04 -5.85
C VAL A 92 -15.10 -7.55 -7.01
N ALA A 93 -15.67 -8.32 -7.94
CA ALA A 93 -14.93 -8.83 -9.10
C ALA A 93 -14.44 -7.70 -10.02
N ARG A 94 -15.26 -6.68 -10.28
CA ARG A 94 -14.89 -5.53 -11.12
C ARG A 94 -13.71 -4.75 -10.54
N ARG A 95 -13.73 -4.49 -9.23
CA ARG A 95 -12.64 -3.82 -8.51
C ARG A 95 -11.35 -4.64 -8.55
N TRP A 96 -11.46 -5.94 -8.31
CA TRP A 96 -10.32 -6.85 -8.37
C TRP A 96 -9.68 -6.92 -9.77
N LEU A 97 -10.48 -6.98 -10.83
CA LEU A 97 -10.01 -7.03 -12.21
C LEU A 97 -9.47 -5.70 -12.75
N ARG A 98 -9.75 -4.58 -12.06
CA ARG A 98 -9.23 -3.26 -12.43
C ARG A 98 -7.76 -3.12 -12.10
N GLU A 99 -7.28 -3.87 -11.11
CA GLU A 99 -5.86 -3.94 -10.79
C GLU A 99 -5.11 -4.63 -11.94
N PRO A 100 -4.09 -4.01 -12.53
CA PRO A 100 -3.20 -4.71 -13.44
C PRO A 100 -2.64 -5.93 -12.71
N GLY A 101 -2.65 -7.11 -13.32
CA GLY A 101 -2.17 -8.39 -12.74
C GLY A 101 -0.68 -8.42 -12.36
N ASP A 102 -0.03 -7.27 -12.30
CA ASP A 102 1.38 -7.02 -12.05
C ASP A 102 1.64 -6.46 -10.64
N ILE A 103 0.92 -6.96 -9.63
CA ILE A 103 1.37 -6.88 -8.21
C ILE A 103 2.78 -7.51 -8.05
N ALA A 104 3.25 -8.27 -9.05
CA ALA A 104 4.61 -8.77 -9.18
C ALA A 104 5.72 -7.71 -9.41
N LEU A 105 5.38 -6.44 -9.69
CA LEU A 105 6.38 -5.39 -10.00
C LEU A 105 7.24 -4.92 -8.80
N PHE A 106 7.00 -5.43 -7.59
CA PHE A 106 7.90 -5.25 -6.43
C PHE A 106 8.80 -6.47 -6.16
N ARG A 107 9.08 -7.31 -7.17
CA ARG A 107 10.25 -8.19 -7.12
C ARG A 107 11.51 -7.33 -7.23
N CYS A 108 12.07 -6.99 -6.07
CA CYS A 108 13.45 -6.53 -5.97
C CYS A 108 14.42 -7.62 -6.44
#